data_AF-A0A9P5PIT9-F1
#
_entry.id   AF-A0A9P5PIT9-F1
#
_cell.length_a   1.000
_cell.length_b   1.000
_cell.length_c   1.000
_cell.angle_alpha   90.00
_cell.angle_beta   90.00
_cell.angle_gamma   90.00
#
_symmetry.space_group_name_H-M   'P 1'
#
loop_
_entity.id
_entity.type
_entity.pdbx_description
1 polymer ?
#
loop_
_entity_poly.entity_id
_entity_poly.type
_entity_poly.pdbx_seq_one_letter_code
_entity_poly.pdbx_strand_id
1 'polypeptide(L)'
;MVLLSFDLPSLNEIVLESSQEAPGPWRTATLISFISRSSCMITSFTLRKVSLSDLDLCAVLQVIPSLLHFEIDDYNPQESRSSPITSHLISSLTQHISL
;
A
#
# COMPACT_ATOMS: atom_id res chain seq x y z
N MET A 1 1.99 -17.17 6.70
CA MET A 1 0.98 -16.38 5.96
C MET A 1 -0.22 -16.17 6.88
N VAL A 2 -0.19 -15.14 7.72
CA VAL A 2 -1.21 -14.94 8.78
C VAL A 2 -2.45 -14.23 8.24
N LEU A 3 -2.32 -13.32 7.27
CA LEU A 3 -3.46 -12.60 6.69
C LEU A 3 -4.42 -13.49 5.88
N LEU A 4 -3.95 -14.62 5.35
CA LEU A 4 -4.82 -15.52 4.58
C LEU A 4 -5.81 -16.32 5.42
N SER A 5 -5.70 -16.32 6.75
CA SER A 5 -6.64 -17.04 7.62
C SER A 5 -7.75 -16.17 8.21
N PHE A 6 -7.78 -14.88 7.89
CA PHE A 6 -8.79 -13.94 8.39
C PHE A 6 -9.64 -13.39 7.26
N ASP A 7 -10.94 -13.31 7.51
CA ASP A 7 -11.88 -12.52 6.73
C ASP A 7 -12.37 -11.40 7.65
N LEU A 8 -12.00 -10.16 7.32
CA LEU A 8 -12.30 -8.98 8.14
C LEU A 8 -13.20 -8.02 7.35
N PRO A 9 -14.49 -8.35 7.14
CA PRO A 9 -15.37 -7.58 6.27
C PRO A 9 -15.61 -6.14 6.77
N SER A 10 -15.47 -5.91 8.08
CA SER A 10 -15.62 -4.58 8.69
C SER A 10 -14.30 -3.79 8.75
N LEU A 11 -13.19 -4.34 8.24
CA LEU A 11 -11.94 -3.60 8.19
C LEU A 11 -12.10 -2.40 7.26
N ASN A 12 -11.71 -1.23 7.72
CA ASN A 12 -11.81 0.03 6.98
C ASN A 12 -10.46 0.75 6.88
N GLU A 13 -9.50 0.38 7.71
CA GLU A 13 -8.19 1.01 7.80
C GLU A 13 -7.09 -0.04 7.75
N ILE A 14 -6.07 0.23 6.94
CA ILE A 14 -4.86 -0.58 6.84
C ILE A 14 -3.66 0.33 7.07
N VAL A 15 -2.88 0.02 8.10
CA VAL A 15 -1.58 0.65 8.37
C VAL A 15 -0.49 -0.40 8.24
N LEU A 16 0.48 -0.16 7.37
CA LEU A 16 1.61 -1.05 7.14
C LEU A 16 2.89 -0.30 7.46
N GLU A 17 3.60 -0.79 8.46
CA GLU A 17 4.83 -0.20 8.97
C GLU A 17 5.94 -1.24 8.95
N SER A 18 7.05 -0.91 8.30
CA SER A 18 8.26 -1.74 8.39
C SER A 18 9.10 -1.29 9.58
N SER A 19 9.42 -2.24 10.47
CA SER A 19 10.35 -2.02 11.59
C SER A 19 11.74 -2.59 11.32
N GLN A 20 11.98 -3.20 10.15
CA GLN A 20 13.21 -3.94 9.89
C GLN A 20 14.25 -3.14 9.11
N GLU A 21 15.52 -3.32 9.51
CA GLU A 21 16.71 -2.77 8.85
C GLU A 21 16.93 -3.36 7.45
N ALA A 22 16.43 -4.57 7.20
CA ALA A 22 16.40 -5.21 5.89
C ALA A 22 14.94 -5.57 5.54
N PRO A 23 14.22 -4.76 4.76
CA PRO A 23 12.86 -5.06 4.39
C PRO A 23 12.83 -6.36 3.59
N GLY A 24 12.15 -7.39 4.13
CA GLY A 24 11.84 -8.59 3.38
C GLY A 24 11.00 -8.27 2.15
N PRO A 25 10.91 -9.18 1.16
CA PRO A 25 10.18 -8.91 -0.07
C PRO A 25 8.72 -8.58 0.24
N TRP A 26 8.30 -7.39 -0.18
CA TRP A 26 6.92 -6.96 -0.10
C TRP A 26 6.01 -7.96 -0.84
N ARG A 27 4.87 -8.30 -0.23
CA ARG A 27 3.96 -9.34 -0.72
C ARG A 27 2.64 -8.76 -1.20
N THR A 28 2.68 -7.94 -2.24
CA THR A 28 1.51 -7.30 -2.89
C THR A 28 0.36 -8.28 -3.10
N ALA A 29 0.65 -9.45 -3.67
CA ALA A 29 -0.33 -10.47 -3.96
C ALA A 29 -1.07 -10.99 -2.71
N THR A 30 -0.39 -11.03 -1.55
CA THR A 30 -1.03 -11.46 -0.29
C THR A 30 -2.01 -10.41 0.22
N LEU A 31 -1.63 -9.13 0.14
CA LEU A 31 -2.50 -8.02 0.55
C LEU A 31 -3.72 -7.91 -0.36
N ILE A 32 -3.52 -7.95 -1.68
CA ILE A 32 -4.61 -7.93 -2.67
C ILE A 32 -5.57 -9.09 -2.43
N SER A 33 -5.05 -10.32 -2.29
CA SER A 33 -5.90 -11.49 -2.04
C SER A 33 -6.71 -11.36 -0.76
N PHE A 34 -6.10 -10.81 0.30
CA PHE A 34 -6.78 -10.56 1.57
C PHE A 34 -7.92 -9.54 1.42
N ILE A 35 -7.68 -8.40 0.76
CA ILE A 35 -8.68 -7.35 0.55
C ILE A 35 -9.83 -7.88 -0.31
N SER A 36 -9.51 -8.51 -1.44
CA SER A 36 -10.51 -9.05 -2.35
C SER A 36 -11.38 -10.13 -1.69
N ARG A 37 -10.77 -11.02 -0.90
CA ARG A 37 -11.53 -12.08 -0.21
C ARG A 37 -12.36 -11.52 0.94
N SER A 38 -11.81 -10.60 1.74
CA SER A 38 -12.50 -10.03 2.89
C SER A 38 -13.69 -9.15 2.49
N SER A 39 -13.75 -8.68 1.24
CA SER A 39 -14.79 -7.74 0.75
C SER A 39 -14.91 -6.50 1.64
N CYS A 40 -13.80 -6.08 2.24
CA CYS A 40 -13.72 -4.98 3.18
C CYS A 40 -13.69 -3.63 2.44
N MET A 41 -14.34 -2.62 2.99
CA MET A 41 -14.41 -1.29 2.39
C MET A 41 -13.32 -0.39 2.99
N ILE A 42 -12.11 -0.53 2.47
CA ILE A 42 -10.95 0.24 2.95
C ILE A 42 -11.12 1.71 2.56
N THR A 43 -11.15 2.58 3.56
CA THR A 43 -11.25 4.04 3.41
C THR A 43 -9.97 4.75 3.80
N SER A 44 -9.07 4.10 4.54
CA SER A 44 -7.78 4.65 4.95
C SER A 44 -6.64 3.65 4.70
N PHE A 45 -5.61 4.09 4.00
CA PHE A 45 -4.42 3.28 3.70
C PHE A 45 -3.15 4.06 3.99
N THR A 46 -2.33 3.53 4.90
CA THR A 46 -1.13 4.20 5.40
C THR A 46 0.07 3.28 5.23
N LEU A 47 1.12 3.79 4.58
CA LEU A 47 2.39 3.10 4.36
C LEU A 47 3.51 3.85 5.07
N ARG A 48 4.26 3.17 5.95
CA ARG A 48 5.39 3.76 6.67
C ARG A 48 6.64 2.90 6.55
N LYS A 49 7.70 3.46 5.97
CA LYS A 49 9.01 2.81 5.78
C LYS A 49 8.90 1.49 4.99
N VAL A 50 7.88 1.36 4.17
CA VAL A 50 7.65 0.15 3.36
C VAL A 50 8.30 0.34 2.01
N SER A 51 9.28 -0.52 1.68
CA SER A 51 9.87 -0.55 0.35
C SER A 51 8.88 -1.20 -0.63
N LEU A 52 8.35 -0.39 -1.54
CA LEU A 52 7.27 -0.72 -2.47
C LEU A 52 7.61 -0.18 -3.85
N SER A 53 7.37 -0.95 -4.92
CA SER A 53 7.48 -0.39 -6.27
C SER A 53 6.22 0.41 -6.62
N ASP A 54 6.34 1.39 -7.52
CA ASP A 54 5.18 2.11 -8.08
C ASP A 54 4.12 1.15 -8.64
N LEU A 55 4.55 0.04 -9.28
CA LEU A 55 3.66 -0.97 -9.84
C LEU A 55 2.87 -1.70 -8.75
N ASP A 56 3.56 -2.11 -7.68
CA ASP A 56 2.92 -2.79 -6.55
C ASP A 56 1.93 -1.87 -5.85
N LEU A 57 2.28 -0.61 -5.67
CA LEU A 57 1.41 0.37 -5.05
C LEU A 57 0.18 0.64 -5.90
N CYS A 58 0.33 0.87 -7.20
CA CYS A 58 -0.78 1.00 -8.13
C CYS A 58 -1.70 -0.23 -8.11
N ALA A 59 -1.14 -1.44 -8.08
CA ALA A 59 -1.92 -2.67 -8.01
C ALA A 59 -2.75 -2.78 -6.71
N VAL A 60 -2.20 -2.31 -5.58
CA VAL A 60 -2.97 -2.24 -4.31
C VAL A 60 -4.05 -1.18 -4.39
N LEU A 61 -3.73 0.03 -4.86
CA LEU A 61 -4.70 1.13 -4.98
C LEU A 61 -5.89 0.77 -5.88
N GLN A 62 -5.65 0.00 -6.95
CA GLN A 62 -6.71 -0.47 -7.85
C GLN A 62 -7.75 -1.38 -7.17
N VAL A 63 -7.40 -2.07 -6.08
CA VAL A 63 -8.32 -2.96 -5.36
C VAL A 63 -8.99 -2.32 -4.15
N ILE A 64 -8.72 -1.03 -3.88
CA ILE A 64 -9.34 -0.23 -2.82
C ILE A 64 -10.02 1.03 -3.39
N PRO A 65 -11.03 0.88 -4.27
CA PRO A 65 -11.69 2.03 -4.90
C PRO A 65 -12.43 2.94 -3.92
N SER A 66 -12.67 2.51 -2.68
CA SER A 66 -13.31 3.29 -1.61
C SER A 66 -12.35 4.18 -0.83
N LEU A 67 -11.08 4.26 -1.23
CA LEU A 67 -10.05 4.97 -0.48
C LEU A 67 -10.33 6.48 -0.40
N LEU A 68 -10.38 7.00 0.82
CA LEU A 68 -10.59 8.43 1.12
C LEU A 68 -9.33 9.09 1.66
N HIS A 69 -8.52 8.34 2.42
CA HIS A 69 -7.30 8.82 3.02
C HIS A 69 -6.13 7.94 2.59
N PHE A 70 -5.10 8.57 2.05
CA PHE A 70 -3.88 7.91 1.62
C PHE A 70 -2.67 8.64 2.18
N GLU A 71 -1.87 7.94 2.98
CA GLU A 71 -0.65 8.47 3.59
C GLU A 71 0.52 7.57 3.21
N ILE A 72 1.63 8.20 2.79
CA ILE A 72 2.89 7.50 2.62
C ILE A 72 4.00 8.28 3.33
N ASP A 73 4.71 7.58 4.20
CA ASP A 73 5.97 7.99 4.80
C ASP A 73 7.05 7.04 4.27
N ASP A 74 7.78 7.50 3.26
CA ASP A 74 8.88 6.79 2.60
C ASP A 74 10.23 7.13 3.23
N TYR A 75 10.26 7.89 4.33
CA TYR A 75 11.50 8.30 4.96
C TYR A 75 12.19 7.09 5.61
N ASN A 76 13.20 6.57 4.93
CA ASN A 76 14.11 5.57 5.48
C ASN A 76 15.50 6.18 5.69
N PRO A 77 15.90 6.49 6.95
CA PRO A 77 17.20 7.09 7.23
C PRO A 77 18.38 6.17 6.88
N GLN A 78 18.16 4.86 6.64
CA GLN A 78 19.20 3.91 6.26
C GLN A 78 19.34 3.71 4.73
N GLU A 79 18.33 4.08 3.93
CA GLU A 79 18.42 3.99 2.46
C GLU A 79 18.86 5.33 1.87
N SER A 80 20.16 5.50 1.66
CA SER A 80 20.74 6.77 1.25
C SER A 80 20.49 7.18 -0.21
N ARG A 81 19.70 6.44 -1.00
CA ARG A 81 19.74 6.58 -2.47
C ARG A 81 18.43 6.65 -3.24
N SER A 82 17.27 6.33 -2.68
CA SER A 82 16.03 6.45 -3.45
C SER A 82 14.83 6.28 -2.56
N SER A 83 13.95 7.29 -2.54
CA SER A 83 12.58 7.03 -2.12
C SER A 83 11.96 5.99 -3.07
N PRO A 84 11.26 4.97 -2.55
CA PRO A 84 10.50 4.03 -3.36
C PRO A 84 9.34 4.69 -4.12
N ILE A 85 8.83 5.84 -3.64
CA ILE A 85 7.82 6.62 -4.35
C ILE A 85 8.52 7.48 -5.39
N THR A 86 8.35 7.15 -6.67
CA THR A 86 8.94 7.98 -7.72
C THR A 86 7.97 9.06 -8.20
N SER A 87 8.48 10.07 -8.89
CA SER A 87 7.65 11.08 -9.58
C SER A 87 6.69 10.45 -10.60
N HIS A 88 6.97 9.22 -11.05
CA HIS A 88 6.08 8.47 -11.93
C HIS A 88 4.78 8.05 -11.22
N LEU A 89 4.82 7.64 -9.95
CA LEU A 89 3.62 7.38 -9.16
C LEU A 89 2.75 8.64 -9.04
N ILE A 90 3.36 9.77 -8.69
CA ILE A 90 2.64 11.05 -8.52
C ILE A 90 1.96 11.44 -9.84
N SER A 91 2.69 11.34 -10.96
CA SER A 91 2.12 11.57 -12.30
C SER A 91 0.93 10.65 -12.59
N SER A 92 1.04 9.36 -12.29
CA SER A 92 -0.02 8.36 -12.53
C SER A 92 -1.27 8.64 -11.69
N LEU A 93 -1.12 9.11 -10.45
CA LEU A 93 -2.23 9.51 -9.58
C LEU A 93 -2.95 10.75 -10.12
N THR A 94 -2.22 11.75 -10.61
CA THR A 94 -2.81 12.99 -11.13
C THR A 94 -3.57 12.81 -12.44
N GLN A 95 -3.15 11.87 -13.30
CA GLN A 95 -3.85 11.59 -14.57
C GLN A 95 -5.26 11.03 -14.36
N HIS A 96 -5.51 10.35 -13.23
CA HIS A 96 -6.81 9.76 -12.92
C HIS A 96 -7.79 10.73 -12.25
N ILE A 97 -7.35 11.94 -11.87
CA ILE A 97 -8.16 12.97 -11.20
C ILE A 97 -8.64 14.06 -12.18
N SER A 98 -8.19 14.02 -13.43
CA SER A 98 -8.65 14.95 -14.47
C SER A 98 -10.01 14.52 -15.02
N LEU A 99 -11.09 15.01 -14.40
CA LEU A 99 -12.44 15.07 -14.95
C LEU A 99 -12.64 16.32 -15.81
#